data_AF-A0A0B4BKY4-F1
#
_entry.id   AF-A0A0B4BKY4-F1
#
_cell.length_a   1.000
_cell.length_b   1.000
_cell.length_c   1.000
_cell.angle_alpha   90.00
_cell.angle_beta   90.00
_cell.angle_gamma   90.00
#
_symmetry.space_group_name_H-M   'P 1'
#
loop_
_entity.id
_entity.type
_entity.pdbx_description
1 polymer ?
#
loop_
_entity_poly.entity_id
_entity_poly.type
_entity_poly.pdbx_seq_one_letter_code
_entity_poly.pdbx_strand_id
1 'polypeptide(L)'
;MPDPTISVSEARASGSRVIALGIAAIVALLVIAGTVLLLTLPDANAFNARVETLFIENDLTTQAEIKLLEILAQSGTAFADTLTSYRMVIFVLLVFATAMMVAALAVLGMLVMLNRRMAQIERAGIQVTELLISRDENTVYLNNMGFKLTPAAMETLSVLAEARLDDDVLSGAEIEAVISGRASADCEEAAGATRIKRLRDTLGNQMVSELLVKNIAKRGYVLSISKDVIRMV
;
A
#
# COMPACT_ATOMS: atom_id res chain seq x y z
N MET A 1 -29.12 10.20 -16.55
CA MET A 1 -27.92 10.73 -15.87
C MET A 1 -26.79 9.74 -16.14
N PRO A 2 -25.66 10.14 -16.75
CA PRO A 2 -24.52 9.24 -16.90
C PRO A 2 -23.81 9.08 -15.55
N ASP A 3 -23.45 7.85 -15.17
CA ASP A 3 -22.64 7.57 -13.98
C ASP A 3 -21.28 8.26 -14.07
N PRO A 4 -20.71 8.76 -12.95
CA PRO A 4 -19.40 9.37 -12.96
C PRO A 4 -18.35 8.30 -13.29
N THR A 5 -17.77 8.38 -14.48
CA THR A 5 -16.61 7.58 -14.88
C THR A 5 -15.37 8.06 -14.13
N ILE A 6 -15.26 7.71 -12.85
CA ILE A 6 -14.03 7.89 -12.08
C ILE A 6 -12.98 6.91 -12.60
N SER A 7 -12.02 7.45 -13.35
CA SER A 7 -10.89 6.69 -13.86
C SER A 7 -10.02 6.24 -12.70
N VAL A 8 -9.71 4.95 -12.61
CA VAL A 8 -8.84 4.37 -11.57
C VAL A 8 -7.46 5.05 -11.51
N SER A 9 -7.02 5.65 -12.62
CA SER A 9 -5.82 6.48 -12.70
C SER A 9 -5.93 7.81 -11.93
N GLU A 10 -7.11 8.45 -11.92
CA GLU A 10 -7.36 9.69 -11.15
C GLU A 10 -7.37 9.42 -9.65
N ALA A 11 -7.94 8.29 -9.22
CA ALA A 11 -7.89 7.86 -7.82
C ALA A 11 -6.46 7.52 -7.35
N ARG A 12 -5.60 7.04 -8.25
CA ARG A 12 -4.19 6.72 -7.97
C ARG A 12 -3.34 7.98 -7.82
N ALA A 13 -3.56 8.98 -8.68
CA ALA A 13 -2.90 10.27 -8.60
C ALA A 13 -3.41 11.10 -7.41
N SER A 14 -4.70 11.03 -7.08
CA SER A 14 -5.26 11.76 -5.93
C SER A 14 -4.69 11.24 -4.61
N GLY A 15 -4.52 9.92 -4.45
CA GLY A 15 -3.97 9.33 -3.24
C GLY A 15 -2.54 9.78 -2.92
N SER A 16 -1.63 9.81 -3.91
CA SER A 16 -0.25 10.28 -3.65
C SER A 16 -0.18 11.78 -3.43
N ARG A 17 -1.02 12.56 -4.14
CA ARG A 17 -1.10 14.02 -3.98
C ARG A 17 -1.65 14.41 -2.61
N VAL A 18 -2.65 13.71 -2.10
CA VAL A 18 -3.20 13.93 -0.75
C VAL A 18 -2.15 13.67 0.32
N ILE A 19 -1.37 12.58 0.21
CA ILE A 19 -0.28 12.30 1.14
C ILE A 19 0.80 13.38 1.06
N ALA A 20 1.22 13.78 -0.15
CA ALA A 20 2.23 14.81 -0.34
C ALA A 20 1.78 16.19 0.19
N LEU A 21 0.53 16.58 -0.07
CA LEU A 21 -0.07 17.81 0.45
C LEU A 21 -0.21 17.76 1.97
N GLY A 22 -0.58 16.62 2.54
CA GLY A 22 -0.64 16.42 3.99
C GLY A 22 0.72 16.58 4.66
N ILE A 23 1.77 15.96 4.10
CA ILE A 23 3.15 16.12 4.59
C ILE A 23 3.57 17.59 4.49
N ALA A 24 3.35 18.24 3.34
CA ALA A 24 3.73 19.63 3.13
C ALA A 24 3.01 20.59 4.11
N ALA A 25 1.71 20.37 4.36
CA ALA A 25 0.94 21.16 5.31
C ALA A 25 1.47 21.00 6.75
N ILE A 26 1.76 19.76 7.18
CA ILE A 26 2.32 19.49 8.51
C ILE A 26 3.70 20.13 8.67
N VAL A 27 4.57 20.01 7.67
CA VAL A 27 5.90 20.64 7.67
C VAL A 27 5.77 22.16 7.78
N ALA A 28 4.88 22.77 6.99
CA ALA A 28 4.64 24.22 7.06
C ALA A 28 4.15 24.64 8.46
N LEU A 29 3.22 23.89 9.05
CA LEU A 29 2.68 24.16 10.39
C LEU A 29 3.78 24.06 11.46
N LEU A 30 4.66 23.06 11.36
CA LEU A 30 5.80 22.89 12.27
C LEU A 30 6.83 24.03 12.13
N VAL A 31 7.13 24.46 10.91
CA VAL A 31 8.02 25.62 10.67
C VAL A 31 7.42 26.90 11.26
N ILE A 32 6.12 27.13 11.05
CA ILE A 32 5.42 28.30 11.62
C ILE A 32 5.45 28.24 13.16
N ALA A 33 5.07 27.10 13.75
CA ALA A 33 5.07 26.93 15.19
C ALA A 33 6.46 27.10 15.81
N GLY A 34 7.49 26.50 15.20
CA GLY A 34 8.89 26.66 15.64
C GLY A 34 9.38 28.11 15.53
N THR A 35 8.99 28.82 14.47
CA THR A 35 9.33 30.24 14.29
C THR A 35 8.64 31.12 15.34
N VAL A 36 7.34 30.92 15.58
CA VAL A 36 6.60 31.65 16.63
C VAL A 36 7.21 31.39 18.00
N LEU A 37 7.61 30.16 18.29
CA LEU A 37 8.24 29.80 19.55
C LEU A 37 9.61 30.50 19.72
N LEU A 38 10.42 30.57 18.66
CA LEU A 38 11.69 31.30 18.69
C LEU A 38 11.52 32.80 18.91
N LEU A 39 10.49 33.41 18.33
CA LEU A 39 10.18 34.84 18.48
C LEU A 39 9.58 35.18 19.84
N THR A 40 8.94 34.22 20.52
CA THR A 40 8.33 34.42 21.84
C THR A 40 9.26 34.10 23.00
N LEU A 41 10.40 33.43 22.75
CA LEU A 41 11.41 33.16 23.78
C LEU A 41 12.12 34.47 24.21
N PRO A 42 12.10 34.83 25.51
CA PRO A 42 12.73 36.04 25.98
C PRO A 42 14.24 36.05 25.71
N ASP A 43 14.76 37.23 25.39
CA ASP A 43 16.19 37.44 25.22
C ASP A 43 16.93 37.14 26.51
N ALA A 44 18.07 36.45 26.41
CA ALA A 44 18.92 36.16 27.55
C ALA A 44 19.37 37.45 28.25
N ASN A 45 19.52 38.55 27.49
CA ASN A 45 19.93 39.84 28.03
C ASN A 45 18.78 40.71 28.57
N ALA A 46 17.53 40.24 28.53
CA ALA A 46 16.35 41.02 28.94
C ALA A 46 16.39 41.42 30.43
N PHE A 47 17.02 40.59 31.27
CA PHE A 47 17.20 40.89 32.69
C PHE A 47 18.21 42.04 32.89
N ASN A 48 19.40 41.94 32.30
CA ASN A 48 20.43 42.97 32.40
C ASN A 48 19.96 44.31 31.82
N ALA A 49 19.23 44.29 30.70
CA ALA A 49 18.66 45.51 30.12
C ALA A 49 17.67 46.21 31.08
N ARG A 50 16.88 45.45 31.85
CA ARG A 50 15.99 46.02 32.88
C ARG A 50 16.76 46.57 34.08
N VAL A 51 17.84 45.91 34.50
CA VAL A 51 18.72 46.39 35.58
C VAL A 51 19.42 47.69 35.17
N GLU A 52 19.91 47.77 33.92
CA GLU A 52 20.49 48.99 33.35
C GLU A 52 19.48 50.14 33.28
N THR A 53 18.25 49.87 32.83
CA THR A 53 17.17 50.87 32.80
C THR A 53 16.88 51.41 34.21
N LEU A 54 16.78 50.52 35.21
CA LEU A 54 16.53 50.89 36.59
C LEU A 54 17.66 51.78 37.16
N PHE A 55 18.90 51.54 36.74
CA PHE A 55 20.07 52.32 37.14
C PHE A 55 20.12 53.71 36.50
N ILE A 56 19.74 53.84 35.23
CA ILE A 56 19.66 55.16 34.58
C ILE A 56 18.54 56.00 35.20
N GLU A 57 17.43 55.36 35.60
CA GLU A 57 16.26 56.03 36.17
C GLU A 57 16.40 56.37 37.65
N ASN A 58 17.23 55.66 38.43
CA ASN A 58 17.40 55.87 39.87
C ASN A 58 18.86 56.22 40.21
N ASP A 59 19.07 57.32 40.92
CA ASP A 59 20.40 57.77 41.37
C ASP A 59 20.92 56.89 42.53
N LEU A 60 21.48 55.73 42.18
CA LEU A 60 21.99 54.70 43.11
C LEU A 60 23.52 54.76 43.22
N THR A 61 24.05 55.87 43.76
CA THR A 61 25.49 56.14 43.82
C THR A 61 26.16 55.76 45.14
N THR A 62 25.42 55.23 46.13
CA THR A 62 26.02 54.84 47.42
C THR A 62 26.77 53.51 47.32
N GLN A 63 27.83 53.34 48.11
CA GLN A 63 28.71 52.17 48.03
C GLN A 63 28.00 50.82 48.29
N ALA A 64 26.95 50.83 49.12
CA ALA A 64 26.14 49.64 49.39
C ALA A 64 25.28 49.26 48.17
N GLU A 65 24.69 50.25 47.48
CA GLU A 65 23.89 50.06 46.27
C GLU A 65 24.77 49.56 45.10
N ILE A 66 25.97 50.11 44.96
CA ILE A 66 26.94 49.68 43.94
C ILE A 66 27.31 48.19 44.12
N LYS A 67 27.55 47.73 45.36
CA LYS A 67 27.82 46.31 45.64
C LYS A 67 26.61 45.40 45.34
N LEU A 68 25.41 45.87 45.65
CA LEU A 68 24.16 45.15 45.36
C LEU A 68 23.97 45.01 43.84
N LEU A 69 24.27 46.06 43.09
CA LEU A 69 24.29 46.08 41.62
C LEU A 69 25.32 45.13 41.04
N GLU A 70 26.53 45.08 41.59
CA GLU A 70 27.57 44.15 41.14
C GLU A 70 27.12 42.69 41.28
N ILE A 71 26.49 42.36 42.42
CA ILE A 71 25.91 41.03 42.67
C ILE A 71 24.73 40.74 41.72
N LEU A 72 23.86 41.73 41.48
CA LEU A 72 22.72 41.62 40.55
C LEU A 72 23.19 41.43 39.10
N ALA A 73 24.23 42.14 38.68
CA ALA A 73 24.82 42.01 37.35
C ALA A 73 25.50 40.64 37.18
N GLN A 74 26.28 40.17 38.16
CA GLN A 74 26.85 38.82 38.14
C GLN A 74 25.76 37.75 38.10
N SER A 75 24.74 37.85 38.96
CA SER A 75 23.61 36.93 38.98
C SER A 75 22.80 36.99 37.68
N GLY A 76 22.67 38.18 37.10
CA GLY A 76 21.99 38.42 35.82
C GLY A 76 22.71 37.79 34.64
N THR A 77 24.04 37.91 34.58
CA THR A 77 24.86 37.22 33.55
C THR A 77 24.76 35.70 33.67
N ALA A 78 24.85 35.15 34.89
CA ALA A 78 24.68 33.71 35.09
C ALA A 78 23.26 33.24 34.69
N PHE A 79 22.23 34.03 35.01
CA PHE A 79 20.86 33.73 34.59
C PHE A 79 20.69 33.80 33.06
N ALA A 80 21.30 34.80 32.40
CA ALA A 80 21.33 34.92 30.94
C ALA A 80 21.98 33.69 30.27
N ASP A 81 23.08 33.20 30.81
CA ASP A 81 23.75 31.99 30.31
C ASP A 81 22.87 30.74 30.44
N THR A 82 22.13 30.61 31.55
CA THR A 82 21.16 29.51 31.72
C THR A 82 19.99 29.61 30.75
N LEU A 83 19.42 30.81 30.54
CA LEU A 83 18.36 31.06 29.57
C LEU A 83 18.81 30.72 28.15
N THR A 84 20.03 31.12 27.77
CA THR A 84 20.63 30.81 26.47
C THR A 84 20.75 29.30 26.29
N SER A 85 21.24 28.60 27.31
CA SER A 85 21.37 27.13 27.29
C SER A 85 20.02 26.45 27.14
N TYR A 86 18.99 26.87 27.89
CA TYR A 86 17.64 26.32 27.76
C TYR A 86 17.03 26.58 26.38
N ARG A 87 17.21 27.78 25.81
CA ARG A 87 16.76 28.09 24.44
C ARG A 87 17.40 27.16 23.42
N MET A 88 18.70 26.91 23.53
CA MET A 88 19.41 25.99 22.63
C MET A 88 18.87 24.55 22.75
N VAL A 89 18.68 24.04 23.97
CA VAL A 89 18.15 22.69 24.18
C VAL A 89 16.73 22.55 23.62
N ILE A 90 15.85 23.52 23.90
CA ILE A 90 14.47 23.53 23.38
C ILE A 90 14.49 23.53 21.85
N PHE A 91 15.35 24.34 21.23
CA PHE A 91 15.47 24.39 19.78
C PHE A 91 15.92 23.05 19.19
N VAL A 92 16.97 22.43 19.75
CA VAL A 92 17.46 21.12 19.28
C VAL A 92 16.39 20.04 19.42
N LEU A 93 15.68 19.99 20.57
CA LEU A 93 14.59 19.04 20.79
C LEU A 93 13.44 19.25 19.80
N LEU A 94 13.08 20.49 19.51
CA LEU A 94 12.01 20.82 18.55
C LEU A 94 12.38 20.39 17.13
N VAL A 95 13.63 20.62 16.71
CA VAL A 95 14.14 20.17 15.41
C VAL A 95 14.13 18.63 15.33
N PHE A 96 14.58 17.94 16.38
CA PHE A 96 14.56 16.47 16.44
C PHE A 96 13.14 15.91 16.38
N ALA A 97 12.22 16.46 17.17
CA ALA A 97 10.81 16.04 17.15
C ALA A 97 10.17 16.25 15.78
N THR A 98 10.46 17.39 15.13
CA THR A 98 10.00 17.70 13.78
C THR A 98 10.54 16.70 12.76
N ALA A 99 11.85 16.42 12.80
CA ALA A 99 12.49 15.46 11.90
C ALA A 99 11.93 14.04 12.09
N MET A 100 11.74 13.60 13.33
CA MET A 100 11.12 12.30 13.64
C MET A 100 9.70 12.19 13.11
N MET A 101 8.88 13.24 13.28
CA MET A 101 7.51 13.26 12.79
C MET A 101 7.44 13.18 11.26
N VAL A 102 8.31 13.91 10.55
CA VAL A 102 8.41 13.84 9.09
C VAL A 102 8.87 12.45 8.62
N ALA A 103 9.89 11.87 9.27
CA ALA A 103 10.37 10.53 8.95
C ALA A 103 9.28 9.47 9.15
N ALA A 104 8.53 9.53 10.25
CA ALA A 104 7.43 8.61 10.52
C ALA A 104 6.33 8.69 9.45
N LEU A 105 5.95 9.90 9.02
CA LEU A 105 4.96 10.10 7.96
C LEU A 105 5.46 9.58 6.60
N ALA A 106 6.73 9.79 6.27
CA ALA A 106 7.33 9.28 5.04
C ALA A 106 7.32 7.74 5.01
N VAL A 107 7.70 7.10 6.14
CA VAL A 107 7.66 5.64 6.28
C VAL A 107 6.23 5.11 6.18
N LEU A 108 5.26 5.75 6.83
CA LEU A 108 3.85 5.37 6.73
C LEU A 108 3.34 5.49 5.29
N GLY A 109 3.66 6.59 4.60
CA GLY A 109 3.33 6.77 3.19
C GLY A 109 3.92 5.68 2.29
N MET A 110 5.19 5.31 2.52
CA MET A 110 5.85 4.22 1.82
C MET A 110 5.17 2.87 2.09
N LEU A 111 4.83 2.57 3.35
CA LEU A 111 4.12 1.34 3.72
C LEU A 111 2.75 1.24 3.06
N VAL A 112 1.98 2.34 3.03
CA VAL A 112 0.68 2.37 2.33
C VAL A 112 0.86 2.12 0.84
N MET A 113 1.91 2.68 0.22
CA MET A 113 2.20 2.44 -1.20
C MET A 113 2.58 0.98 -1.48
N LEU A 114 3.39 0.37 -0.62
CA LEU A 114 3.78 -1.04 -0.72
C LEU A 114 2.59 -1.99 -0.50
N ASN A 115 1.77 -1.76 0.54
CA ASN A 115 0.56 -2.55 0.79
C ASN A 115 -0.43 -2.48 -0.37
N ARG A 116 -0.57 -1.31 -0.99
CA ARG A 116 -1.41 -1.16 -2.19
C ARG A 116 -0.85 -1.91 -3.40
N ARG A 117 0.48 -2.01 -3.55
CA ARG A 117 1.11 -2.83 -4.61
C ARG A 117 0.88 -4.32 -4.35
N MET A 118 1.03 -4.79 -3.10
CA MET A 118 0.71 -6.17 -2.72
C MET A 118 -0.75 -6.52 -3.06
N ALA A 119 -1.71 -5.66 -2.71
CA ALA A 119 -3.12 -5.89 -3.02
C ALA A 119 -3.44 -5.92 -4.54
N GLN A 120 -2.66 -5.19 -5.35
CA GLN A 120 -2.76 -5.27 -6.81
C GLN A 120 -2.15 -6.57 -7.35
N ILE A 121 -1.06 -7.04 -6.75
CA ILE A 121 -0.42 -8.31 -7.11
C ILE A 121 -1.28 -9.49 -6.67
N GLU A 122 -1.95 -9.46 -5.51
CA GLU A 122 -2.94 -10.51 -5.16
C GLU A 122 -4.08 -10.59 -6.18
N ARG A 123 -4.51 -9.45 -6.74
CA ARG A 123 -5.58 -9.42 -7.75
C ARG A 123 -5.11 -9.78 -9.16
N ALA A 124 -3.86 -9.50 -9.50
CA ALA A 124 -3.30 -9.72 -10.84
C ALA A 124 -2.35 -10.93 -10.94
N GLY A 125 -2.03 -11.57 -9.82
CA GLY A 125 -0.84 -12.40 -9.66
C GLY A 125 -1.11 -13.80 -9.14
N ILE A 126 -2.25 -14.42 -9.49
CA ILE A 126 -2.20 -15.86 -9.71
C ILE A 126 -1.67 -16.07 -11.13
N GLN A 127 -0.37 -15.82 -11.34
CA GLN A 127 0.32 -16.46 -12.46
C GLN A 127 0.37 -17.94 -12.10
N VAL A 128 -0.36 -18.76 -12.85
CA VAL A 128 -0.34 -20.21 -12.66
C VAL A 128 1.04 -20.70 -13.13
N THR A 129 1.94 -20.92 -12.19
CA THR A 129 3.30 -21.44 -12.41
C THR A 129 3.33 -22.96 -12.46
N GLU A 130 2.31 -23.61 -11.89
CA GLU A 130 2.16 -25.07 -11.90
C GLU A 130 0.68 -25.45 -11.89
N LEU A 131 0.30 -26.31 -12.83
CA LEU A 131 -0.97 -27.04 -12.84
C LEU A 131 -0.64 -28.54 -12.77
N LEU A 132 -0.88 -29.15 -11.61
CA LEU A 132 -0.76 -30.60 -11.43
C LEU A 132 -2.17 -31.20 -11.35
N ILE A 133 -2.44 -32.12 -12.26
CA ILE A 133 -3.71 -32.84 -12.36
C ILE A 133 -3.48 -34.25 -11.81
N SER A 134 -3.97 -34.54 -10.60
CA SER A 134 -3.91 -35.89 -9.98
C SER A 134 -5.23 -36.62 -10.22
N ARG A 135 -5.21 -37.61 -11.11
CA ARG A 135 -6.43 -38.39 -11.46
C ARG A 135 -6.85 -39.33 -10.35
N ASP A 136 -5.90 -39.95 -9.68
CA ASP A 136 -6.15 -40.91 -8.59
C ASP A 136 -6.84 -40.25 -7.38
N GLU A 137 -6.48 -39.00 -7.08
CA GLU A 137 -7.01 -38.26 -5.93
C GLU A 137 -8.18 -37.34 -6.29
N ASN A 138 -8.61 -37.28 -7.57
CA ASN A 138 -9.57 -36.30 -8.09
C ASN A 138 -9.27 -34.86 -7.62
N THR A 139 -7.99 -34.51 -7.55
CA THR A 139 -7.51 -33.26 -6.98
C THR A 139 -6.58 -32.57 -7.96
N VAL A 140 -6.76 -31.26 -8.11
CA VAL A 140 -5.93 -30.42 -8.97
C VAL A 140 -5.18 -29.44 -8.11
N TYR A 141 -3.86 -29.40 -8.27
CA TYR A 141 -3.00 -28.46 -7.57
C TYR A 141 -2.63 -27.30 -8.48
N LEU A 142 -2.94 -26.09 -8.04
CA LEU A 142 -2.59 -24.83 -8.70
C LEU A 142 -1.66 -24.06 -7.78
N ASN A 143 -0.40 -23.90 -8.18
CA ASN A 143 0.62 -23.25 -7.33
C ASN A 143 0.61 -23.79 -5.89
N ASN A 144 0.60 -25.13 -5.75
CA ASN A 144 0.55 -25.84 -4.46
C ASN A 144 -0.80 -25.74 -3.68
N MET A 145 -1.85 -25.15 -4.26
CA MET A 145 -3.20 -25.16 -3.69
C MET A 145 -4.02 -26.31 -4.28
N GLY A 146 -4.45 -27.26 -3.45
CA GLY A 146 -5.24 -28.43 -3.89
C GLY A 146 -6.75 -28.15 -3.92
N PHE A 147 -7.38 -28.39 -5.05
CA PHE A 147 -8.82 -28.27 -5.27
C PHE A 147 -9.41 -29.65 -5.58
N LYS A 148 -10.32 -30.12 -4.74
CA LYS A 148 -11.02 -31.37 -4.97
C LYS A 148 -12.14 -31.16 -5.98
N LEU A 149 -12.09 -31.87 -7.09
CA LEU A 149 -13.07 -31.76 -8.17
C LEU A 149 -14.04 -32.94 -8.15
N THR A 150 -15.21 -32.73 -8.74
CA THR A 150 -16.10 -33.84 -9.08
C THR A 150 -15.52 -34.60 -10.28
N PRO A 151 -15.79 -35.91 -10.45
CA PRO A 151 -15.28 -36.69 -11.58
C PRO A 151 -15.60 -36.03 -12.94
N ALA A 152 -16.81 -35.51 -13.11
CA ALA A 152 -17.22 -34.83 -14.34
C ALA A 152 -16.45 -33.52 -14.59
N ALA A 153 -16.10 -32.77 -13.54
CA ALA A 153 -15.29 -31.56 -13.66
C ALA A 153 -13.82 -31.91 -13.95
N MET A 154 -13.33 -33.00 -13.37
CA MET A 154 -12.00 -33.53 -13.59
C MET A 154 -11.78 -33.98 -15.05
N GLU A 155 -12.76 -34.69 -15.63
CA GLU A 155 -12.77 -35.04 -17.05
C GLU A 155 -12.76 -33.79 -17.94
N THR A 156 -13.61 -32.81 -17.63
CA THR A 156 -13.70 -31.56 -18.41
C THR A 156 -12.38 -30.79 -18.39
N LEU A 157 -11.72 -30.70 -17.22
CA LEU A 157 -10.42 -30.05 -17.11
C LEU A 157 -9.33 -30.83 -17.84
N SER A 158 -9.38 -32.16 -17.81
CA SER A 158 -8.40 -33.03 -18.48
C SER A 158 -8.45 -32.84 -20.00
N VAL A 159 -9.65 -32.81 -20.58
CA VAL A 159 -9.85 -32.55 -22.03
C VAL A 159 -9.34 -31.16 -22.42
N LEU A 160 -9.60 -30.14 -21.60
CA LEU A 160 -9.08 -28.80 -21.83
C LEU A 160 -7.56 -28.70 -21.68
N ALA A 161 -6.97 -29.47 -20.76
CA ALA A 161 -5.53 -29.53 -20.56
C ALA A 161 -4.82 -30.22 -21.72
N GLU A 162 -5.40 -31.30 -22.23
CA GLU A 162 -4.92 -32.00 -23.42
C GLU A 162 -4.98 -31.12 -24.66
N ALA A 163 -6.14 -30.50 -24.94
CA ALA A 163 -6.26 -29.52 -26.02
C ALA A 163 -5.28 -28.35 -25.87
N ARG A 164 -4.96 -27.93 -24.64
CA ARG A 164 -3.98 -26.87 -24.42
C ARG A 164 -2.55 -27.29 -24.74
N LEU A 165 -2.17 -28.54 -24.47
CA LEU A 165 -0.86 -29.09 -24.84
C LEU A 165 -0.69 -29.09 -26.37
N ASP A 166 -1.78 -29.32 -27.10
CA ASP A 166 -1.84 -29.29 -28.57
C ASP A 166 -2.11 -27.89 -29.17
N ASP A 167 -2.19 -26.85 -28.34
CA ASP A 167 -2.53 -25.46 -28.71
C ASP A 167 -3.91 -25.30 -29.41
N ASP A 168 -4.82 -26.24 -29.17
CA ASP A 168 -6.18 -26.28 -29.71
C ASP A 168 -7.19 -25.48 -28.88
N VAL A 169 -8.25 -25.03 -29.55
CA VAL A 169 -9.41 -24.36 -28.94
C VAL A 169 -10.63 -25.20 -29.24
N LEU A 170 -11.33 -25.64 -28.19
CA LEU A 170 -12.49 -26.52 -28.33
C LEU A 170 -13.80 -25.76 -28.15
N SER A 171 -14.75 -25.95 -29.05
CA SER A 171 -16.15 -25.55 -28.87
C SER A 171 -16.84 -26.38 -27.77
N GLY A 172 -17.97 -25.89 -27.27
CA GLY A 172 -18.78 -26.62 -26.28
C GLY A 172 -19.24 -27.99 -26.80
N ALA A 173 -19.61 -28.09 -28.08
CA ALA A 173 -19.99 -29.34 -28.72
C ALA A 173 -18.80 -30.31 -28.85
N GLU A 174 -17.59 -29.83 -29.14
CA GLU A 174 -16.38 -30.67 -29.20
C GLU A 174 -15.96 -31.17 -27.81
N ILE A 175 -16.07 -30.32 -26.78
CA ILE A 175 -15.83 -30.74 -25.39
C ILE A 175 -16.78 -31.87 -25.00
N GLU A 176 -18.07 -31.75 -25.32
CA GLU A 176 -19.04 -32.80 -25.04
C GLU A 176 -18.78 -34.06 -25.87
N ALA A 177 -18.38 -33.93 -27.13
CA ALA A 177 -18.06 -35.05 -28.02
C ALA A 177 -16.91 -35.90 -27.46
N VAL A 178 -15.83 -35.24 -27.02
CA VAL A 178 -14.65 -35.92 -26.46
C VAL A 178 -14.99 -36.61 -25.14
N ILE A 179 -15.76 -35.96 -24.26
CA ILE A 179 -16.13 -36.53 -22.96
C ILE A 179 -17.15 -37.67 -23.09
N SER A 180 -18.13 -37.53 -23.98
CA SER A 180 -19.23 -38.50 -24.14
C SER A 180 -18.95 -39.62 -25.14
N GLY A 181 -17.87 -39.48 -25.94
CA GLY A 181 -17.53 -40.42 -27.01
C GLY A 181 -18.48 -40.40 -28.20
N ARG A 182 -19.27 -39.34 -28.37
CA ARG A 182 -20.24 -39.16 -29.45
C ARG A 182 -19.69 -38.27 -30.56
N ALA A 183 -20.31 -38.31 -31.74
CA ALA A 183 -19.96 -37.38 -32.81
C ALA A 183 -20.30 -35.94 -32.39
N SER A 184 -19.45 -34.97 -32.75
CA SER A 184 -19.66 -33.55 -32.44
C SER A 184 -20.98 -33.01 -33.03
N ALA A 185 -21.44 -33.56 -34.16
CA ALA A 185 -22.71 -33.21 -34.78
C ALA A 185 -23.95 -33.58 -33.92
N ASP A 186 -23.81 -34.57 -33.04
CA ASP A 186 -24.88 -35.05 -32.15
C ASP A 186 -24.81 -34.41 -30.75
N CYS A 187 -23.86 -33.49 -30.55
CA CYS A 187 -23.58 -32.86 -29.25
C CYS A 187 -24.09 -31.42 -29.22
N GLU A 188 -24.72 -31.04 -28.11
CA GLU A 188 -25.22 -29.68 -27.92
C GLU A 188 -24.14 -28.76 -27.32
N GLU A 189 -23.93 -27.60 -27.94
CA GLU A 189 -23.04 -26.55 -27.43
C GLU A 189 -23.40 -26.11 -25.99
N ALA A 190 -24.70 -26.11 -25.66
CA ALA A 190 -25.21 -25.75 -24.34
C ALA A 190 -24.80 -26.75 -23.25
N ALA A 191 -24.65 -28.04 -23.58
CA ALA A 191 -24.20 -29.06 -22.65
C ALA A 191 -22.74 -28.82 -22.26
N GLY A 192 -21.86 -28.58 -23.25
CA GLY A 192 -20.47 -28.22 -23.02
C GLY A 192 -20.30 -26.92 -22.23
N ALA A 193 -21.06 -25.87 -22.57
CA ALA A 193 -21.07 -24.62 -21.82
C ALA A 193 -21.48 -24.81 -20.34
N THR A 194 -22.40 -25.74 -20.07
CA THR A 194 -22.82 -26.09 -18.70
C THR A 194 -21.71 -26.81 -17.93
N ARG A 195 -20.93 -27.70 -18.58
CA ARG A 195 -19.77 -28.34 -17.95
C ARG A 195 -18.69 -27.32 -17.60
N ILE A 196 -18.40 -26.39 -18.50
CA ILE A 196 -17.48 -25.28 -18.21
C ILE A 196 -17.97 -24.47 -17.03
N LYS A 197 -19.26 -24.13 -16.98
CA LYS A 197 -19.84 -23.40 -15.84
C LYS A 197 -19.66 -24.17 -14.52
N ARG A 198 -19.94 -25.47 -14.49
CA ARG A 198 -19.76 -26.29 -13.28
C ARG A 198 -18.29 -26.43 -12.87
N LEU A 199 -17.37 -26.59 -13.82
CA LEU A 199 -15.93 -26.59 -13.56
C LEU A 199 -15.51 -25.28 -12.92
N ARG A 200 -15.96 -24.16 -13.48
CA ARG A 200 -15.74 -22.81 -12.96
C ARG A 200 -16.31 -22.61 -11.55
N ASP A 201 -17.51 -23.13 -11.29
CA ASP A 201 -18.16 -23.06 -9.97
C ASP A 201 -17.39 -23.91 -8.93
N THR A 202 -16.83 -25.05 -9.35
CA THR A 202 -16.08 -25.98 -8.47
C THR A 202 -14.70 -25.44 -8.12
N LEU A 203 -14.03 -24.72 -9.03
CA LEU A 203 -12.71 -24.11 -8.81
C LEU A 203 -12.74 -22.83 -7.95
N GLY A 204 -13.92 -22.36 -7.54
CA GLY A 204 -14.08 -21.26 -6.58
C GLY A 204 -14.17 -19.86 -7.20
N ASN A 205 -14.68 -18.93 -6.39
CA ASN A 205 -15.25 -17.63 -6.76
C ASN A 205 -14.32 -16.74 -7.62
N GLN A 206 -14.71 -16.55 -8.89
CA GLN A 206 -14.29 -15.55 -9.90
C GLN A 206 -12.80 -15.44 -10.25
N MET A 207 -11.87 -15.43 -9.29
CA MET A 207 -10.45 -15.13 -9.54
C MET A 207 -9.67 -16.29 -10.18
N VAL A 208 -9.85 -17.53 -9.72
CA VAL A 208 -9.13 -18.71 -10.28
C VAL A 208 -9.76 -19.17 -11.60
N SER A 209 -11.07 -18.97 -11.72
CA SER A 209 -11.93 -19.47 -12.79
C SER A 209 -11.74 -18.73 -14.14
N GLU A 210 -11.59 -17.40 -14.10
CA GLU A 210 -11.28 -16.59 -15.30
C GLU A 210 -9.83 -16.76 -15.75
N LEU A 211 -8.92 -17.01 -14.80
CA LEU A 211 -7.49 -17.21 -15.09
C LEU A 211 -7.21 -18.58 -15.71
N LEU A 212 -8.06 -19.58 -15.46
CA LEU A 212 -7.87 -20.93 -16.02
C LEU A 212 -8.59 -21.15 -17.33
N VAL A 213 -9.86 -20.80 -17.47
CA VAL A 213 -10.65 -21.10 -18.68
C VAL A 213 -11.09 -19.82 -19.38
N LYS A 214 -10.48 -19.51 -20.53
CA LYS A 214 -10.86 -18.37 -21.39
C LYS A 214 -11.90 -18.81 -22.41
N ASN A 215 -12.98 -18.03 -22.51
CA ASN A 215 -13.90 -18.13 -23.64
C ASN A 215 -13.43 -17.17 -24.74
N ILE A 216 -13.24 -17.68 -25.94
CA ILE A 216 -12.97 -16.89 -27.13
C ILE A 216 -14.27 -16.85 -27.93
N ALA A 217 -14.86 -15.66 -28.02
CA ALA A 217 -16.12 -15.45 -28.73
C ALA A 217 -16.07 -16.08 -30.13
N LYS A 218 -17.05 -16.92 -30.45
CA LYS A 218 -17.19 -17.64 -31.73
C LYS A 218 -16.10 -18.68 -32.05
N ARG A 219 -15.20 -19.00 -31.11
CA ARG A 219 -14.17 -20.05 -31.29
C ARG A 219 -14.21 -21.16 -30.25
N GLY A 220 -14.71 -20.88 -29.04
CA GLY A 220 -14.85 -21.89 -27.98
C GLY A 220 -14.08 -21.55 -26.71
N TYR A 221 -13.59 -22.58 -26.03
CA TYR A 221 -12.94 -22.51 -24.73
C TYR A 221 -11.51 -23.04 -24.81
N VAL A 222 -10.60 -22.41 -24.05
CA VAL A 222 -9.19 -22.80 -23.97
C VAL A 222 -8.65 -22.51 -22.58
N LEU A 223 -7.64 -23.24 -22.14
CA LEU A 223 -6.93 -22.88 -20.90
C LEU A 223 -6.02 -21.67 -21.11
N SER A 224 -6.05 -20.69 -20.20
CA SER A 224 -5.22 -19.48 -20.32
C SER A 224 -3.80 -19.62 -19.80
N ILE A 225 -3.40 -20.83 -19.38
CA ILE A 225 -2.08 -21.12 -18.80
C ILE A 225 -1.08 -21.56 -19.88
N SER A 226 0.21 -21.48 -19.56
CA SER A 226 1.28 -21.99 -20.43
C SER A 226 1.26 -23.51 -20.48
N LYS A 227 1.53 -24.11 -21.64
CA LYS A 227 1.61 -25.57 -21.77
C LYS A 227 2.76 -26.19 -20.96
N ASP A 228 3.84 -25.43 -20.76
CA ASP A 228 5.05 -25.86 -20.03
C ASP A 228 4.81 -26.09 -18.53
N VAL A 229 3.69 -25.60 -17.98
CA VAL A 229 3.37 -25.71 -16.55
C VAL A 229 2.36 -26.82 -16.24
N ILE A 230 1.87 -27.53 -17.26
CA ILE A 230 0.88 -28.61 -17.11
C ILE A 230 1.61 -29.92 -16.83
N ARG A 231 1.26 -30.57 -15.71
CA ARG A 231 1.71 -31.92 -15.35
C ARG A 231 0.50 -32.80 -15.05
N MET A 232 0.44 -33.97 -15.67
CA MET A 232 -0.56 -34.99 -15.37
C MET A 232 0.12 -36.12 -14.60
N VAL A 233 -0.49 -36.52 -13.48
CA VAL A 233 -0.06 -37.65 -12.63
C VAL A 233 -1.25 -38.58 -12.40
#